data_AF-A0A2E9UNS6-F1
#
_entry.id   AF-A0A2E9UNS6-F1
#
_cell.length_a   1.000
_cell.length_b   1.000
_cell.length_c   1.000
_cell.angle_alpha   90.00
_cell.angle_beta   90.00
_cell.angle_gamma   90.00
#
_symmetry.space_group_name_H-M   'P 1'
#
loop_
_entity.id
_entity.type
_entity.pdbx_description
1 polymer ?
#
loop_
_entity_poly.entity_id
_entity_poly.type
_entity_poly.pdbx_seq_one_letter_code
_entity_poly.pdbx_strand_id
1 'polypeptide(L)'
;MNTLAISLTGGTVAILLIVLFLGLRNRILLKLALRNIPRRRAQSVLIIVGLMLSTTIIMSALAIGDTVTSSIRTTVLDSVGETDIRLTSPVLARFGDDYLDEETVELVRAEVRGDSRVDGVLPLIRENLPVFNAATDKTVAGTSVIGVPLDSLDGFD
;
A
#
# COMPACT_ATOMS: atom_id res chain seq x y z
N MET A 1 -3.81 6.37 -12.81
CA MET A 1 -2.45 5.88 -13.18
C MET A 1 -2.28 5.74 -14.68
N ASN A 2 -3.21 5.10 -15.41
CA ASN A 2 -3.09 4.92 -16.85
C ASN A 2 -2.91 6.21 -17.65
N THR A 3 -3.60 7.30 -17.30
CA THR A 3 -3.49 8.58 -18.04
C THR A 3 -2.10 9.22 -17.98
N LEU A 4 -1.48 9.25 -16.79
CA LEU A 4 -0.13 9.78 -16.60
C LEU A 4 0.94 8.88 -17.22
N ALA A 5 0.81 7.56 -17.07
CA ALA A 5 1.73 6.60 -17.67
C ALA A 5 1.70 6.70 -19.20
N ILE A 6 0.49 6.72 -19.79
CA ILE A 6 0.30 6.84 -21.24
C ILE A 6 0.85 8.18 -21.76
N SER A 7 0.63 9.30 -21.05
CA SER A 7 1.13 10.60 -21.49
C SER A 7 2.66 10.71 -21.41
N LEU A 8 3.29 10.23 -20.33
CA LEU A 8 4.75 10.22 -20.21
C LEU A 8 5.40 9.30 -21.23
N THR A 9 4.90 8.07 -21.39
CA THR A 9 5.44 7.13 -22.37
C THR A 9 5.24 7.66 -23.79
N GLY A 10 4.05 8.18 -24.10
CA GLY A 10 3.76 8.79 -25.39
C GLY A 10 4.69 9.96 -25.72
N GLY A 11 4.90 10.88 -24.78
CA GLY A 11 5.84 11.99 -24.93
C GLY A 11 7.28 11.54 -25.13
N THR A 12 7.74 10.55 -24.35
CA THR A 12 9.09 9.99 -24.46
C THR A 12 9.31 9.33 -25.83
N VAL A 13 8.35 8.53 -26.29
CA VAL A 13 8.39 7.90 -27.62
C VAL A 13 8.38 8.95 -28.72
N ALA A 14 7.54 9.97 -28.62
CA ALA A 14 7.48 11.06 -29.60
C ALA A 14 8.83 11.80 -29.71
N ILE A 15 9.47 12.13 -28.58
CA ILE A 15 10.79 12.77 -28.57
C ILE A 15 11.84 11.86 -29.22
N LEU A 16 11.86 10.57 -28.87
CA LEU A 16 12.79 9.60 -29.47
C LEU A 16 12.58 9.48 -30.98
N LEU A 17 11.34 9.44 -31.45
CA LEU A 17 11.01 9.41 -32.89
C LEU A 17 11.46 10.68 -33.60
N ILE A 18 11.26 11.85 -33.00
CA ILE A 18 11.73 13.13 -33.55
C ILE A 18 13.25 13.13 -33.68
N VAL A 19 13.97 12.73 -32.63
CA VAL A 19 15.44 12.64 -32.64
C VAL A 19 15.93 11.65 -33.69
N LEU A 20 15.28 10.49 -33.79
CA LEU A 20 15.61 9.47 -34.80
C LEU A 20 15.38 9.99 -36.22
N PHE A 21 14.25 10.64 -36.47
CA PHE A 21 13.91 11.25 -37.75
C PHE A 21 14.92 12.33 -38.14
N LEU A 22 15.29 13.22 -37.21
CA LEU A 22 16.31 14.24 -37.42
C LEU A 22 17.68 13.62 -37.73
N GLY A 23 18.05 12.55 -37.03
CA GLY A 23 19.29 11.81 -37.25
C GLY A 23 19.34 11.12 -38.63
N LEU A 24 18.23 10.54 -39.07
CA LEU A 24 18.10 9.91 -40.39
C LEU A 24 18.15 10.92 -41.53
N ARG A 25 17.58 12.12 -41.33
CA ARG A 25 17.64 13.24 -42.28
C ARG A 25 19.05 13.83 -42.36
N ASN A 26 19.73 14.00 -41.22
CA ASN A 26 21.07 14.57 -41.14
C ASN A 26 22.15 13.51 -40.90
N ARG A 27 22.30 12.59 -41.86
CA ARG A 27 23.26 11.48 -41.77
C ARG A 27 24.71 11.91 -41.55
N ILE A 28 25.10 13.10 -42.00
CA ILE A 28 26.46 13.64 -41.80
C ILE A 28 26.73 13.84 -40.30
N LEU A 29 25.83 14.51 -39.59
CA LEU A 29 25.95 14.74 -38.13
C LEU A 29 25.95 13.41 -37.38
N LEU A 30 25.06 12.50 -37.74
CA LEU A 30 24.96 11.17 -37.13
C LEU A 30 26.26 10.37 -37.33
N LYS A 31 26.81 10.36 -38.55
CA LYS A 31 28.08 9.68 -38.87
C LYS A 31 29.26 10.31 -38.14
N LEU A 32 29.30 11.64 -37.99
CA LEU A 32 30.34 12.33 -37.22
C LEU A 32 30.26 11.97 -35.72
N ALA A 33 29.07 11.95 -35.14
CA ALA A 33 28.84 11.58 -33.74
C ALA A 33 29.24 10.12 -33.46
N LEU A 34 28.75 9.17 -34.25
CA LEU A 34 29.01 7.74 -34.09
C LEU A 34 30.48 7.38 -34.33
N ARG A 35 31.17 8.07 -35.25
CA ARG A 35 32.59 7.81 -35.51
C ARG A 35 33.50 8.21 -34.35
N ASN A 36 33.06 9.11 -33.48
CA ASN A 36 33.85 9.57 -32.33
C ASN A 36 33.91 8.53 -31.20
N ILE A 37 32.85 7.73 -31.04
CA ILE A 37 32.72 6.69 -29.99
C ILE A 37 33.80 5.59 -30.10
N PRO A 38 33.97 4.87 -31.24
CA PRO A 38 34.96 3.80 -31.35
C PRO A 38 36.41 4.32 -31.39
N ARG A 39 36.62 5.61 -31.70
CA ARG A 39 37.95 6.25 -31.72
C ARG A 39 38.45 6.60 -30.31
N ARG A 40 37.55 6.82 -29.34
CA ARG A 40 37.86 7.13 -27.94
C ARG A 40 37.21 6.13 -26.99
N ARG A 41 37.60 4.86 -27.09
CA ARG A 41 36.93 3.73 -26.42
C ARG A 41 36.90 3.88 -24.90
N ALA A 42 38.05 4.12 -24.25
CA ALA A 42 38.12 4.24 -22.79
C ALA A 42 37.22 5.36 -22.25
N GLN A 43 37.29 6.56 -22.86
CA GLN A 43 36.48 7.69 -22.46
C GLN A 43 34.97 7.43 -22.67
N SER A 44 34.60 6.84 -23.81
CA SER A 44 33.19 6.53 -24.10
C SER A 44 32.63 5.49 -23.13
N VAL A 45 33.41 4.45 -22.81
CA VAL A 45 33.02 3.45 -21.81
C VAL A 45 32.84 4.09 -20.44
N LEU A 46 33.76 4.94 -20.00
CA LEU A 46 33.65 5.63 -18.72
C LEU A 46 32.38 6.50 -18.63
N ILE A 47 32.04 7.22 -19.70
CA ILE A 47 30.81 8.03 -19.78
C ILE A 47 29.58 7.13 -19.70
N ILE A 48 29.52 6.07 -20.51
CA ILE A 48 28.37 5.15 -20.52
C ILE A 48 28.18 4.51 -19.15
N VAL A 49 29.26 4.04 -18.52
CA VAL A 49 29.20 3.43 -17.19
C VAL A 49 28.72 4.45 -16.15
N GLY A 50 29.22 5.69 -16.16
CA GLY A 50 28.77 6.72 -15.23
C GLY A 50 27.28 7.05 -15.40
N LEU A 51 26.82 7.21 -16.65
CA LEU A 51 25.41 7.49 -16.96
C LEU A 51 24.49 6.31 -16.61
N MET A 52 24.92 5.08 -16.94
CA MET A 52 24.18 3.87 -16.59
C MET A 52 24.12 3.66 -15.08
N LEU A 53 25.23 3.88 -14.36
CA LEU A 53 25.27 3.74 -12.92
C LEU A 53 24.33 4.75 -12.25
N SER A 54 24.36 6.01 -12.67
CA SER A 54 23.46 7.05 -12.15
C SER A 54 21.99 6.69 -12.36
N THR A 55 21.61 6.31 -13.59
CA THR A 55 20.24 5.89 -13.90
C THR A 55 19.84 4.63 -13.13
N THR A 56 20.73 3.64 -12.99
CA THR A 56 20.47 2.39 -12.25
C THR A 56 20.29 2.65 -10.76
N ILE A 57 21.08 3.54 -10.16
CA ILE A 57 20.94 3.93 -8.75
C ILE A 57 19.57 4.59 -8.53
N ILE A 58 19.20 5.56 -9.38
CA ILE A 58 17.91 6.25 -9.28
C ILE A 58 16.75 5.27 -9.46
N MET A 59 16.79 4.41 -10.49
CA MET A 59 15.75 3.41 -10.74
C MET A 59 15.65 2.40 -9.58
N SER A 60 16.78 1.94 -9.05
CA SER A 60 16.79 1.04 -7.89
C SER A 60 16.16 1.69 -6.65
N ALA A 61 16.47 2.96 -6.39
CA ALA A 61 15.89 3.69 -5.27
C ALA A 61 14.37 3.84 -5.40
N LEU A 62 13.88 4.15 -6.61
CA LEU A 62 12.43 4.23 -6.88
C LEU A 62 11.74 2.87 -6.72
N ALA A 63 12.31 1.81 -7.31
CA ALA A 63 11.74 0.46 -7.23
C ALA A 63 11.69 -0.07 -5.79
N ILE A 64 12.75 0.18 -5.00
CA ILE A 64 12.77 -0.15 -3.57
C ILE A 64 11.72 0.67 -2.83
N GLY A 65 11.59 1.97 -3.11
CA GLY A 65 10.56 2.83 -2.52
C GLY A 65 9.15 2.32 -2.75
N ASP A 66 8.84 1.94 -3.99
CA ASP A 66 7.53 1.36 -4.35
C ASP A 66 7.28 0.02 -3.64
N THR A 67 8.31 -0.82 -3.55
CA THR A 67 8.21 -2.14 -2.89
C THR A 67 8.03 -2.01 -1.38
N VAL A 68 8.81 -1.14 -0.73
CA VAL A 68 8.68 -0.88 0.71
C VAL A 68 7.32 -0.28 1.04
N THR A 69 6.86 0.69 0.24
CA THR A 69 5.56 1.33 0.45
C THR A 69 4.41 0.34 0.31
N SER A 70 4.45 -0.49 -0.74
CA SER A 70 3.44 -1.53 -0.95
C SER A 70 3.48 -2.60 0.13
N SER A 71 4.67 -3.03 0.56
CA SER A 71 4.84 -3.99 1.66
C SER A 71 4.28 -3.47 2.99
N ILE A 72 4.59 -2.22 3.36
CA ILE A 72 4.03 -1.58 4.56
C ILE A 72 2.51 -1.49 4.44
N ARG A 73 2.00 -1.04 3.28
CA ARG A 73 0.57 -0.92 3.05
C ARG A 73 -0.13 -2.26 3.21
N THR A 74 0.36 -3.32 2.56
CA THR A 74 -0.22 -4.66 2.68
C THR A 74 -0.15 -5.16 4.12
N THR A 75 0.99 -5.01 4.80
CA THR A 75 1.14 -5.44 6.21
C THR A 75 0.15 -4.73 7.13
N VAL A 76 -0.06 -3.43 6.95
CA VAL A 76 -1.02 -2.65 7.74
C VAL A 76 -2.45 -3.08 7.43
N LEU A 77 -2.80 -3.26 6.16
CA LEU A 77 -4.13 -3.72 5.76
C LEU A 77 -4.43 -5.13 6.29
N ASP A 78 -3.49 -6.06 6.15
CA ASP A 78 -3.61 -7.42 6.68
C ASP A 78 -3.76 -7.45 8.21
N SER A 79 -3.12 -6.50 8.92
CA SER A 79 -3.22 -6.41 10.39
C SER A 79 -4.56 -5.86 10.86
N VAL A 80 -5.19 -4.99 10.07
CA VAL A 80 -6.51 -4.41 10.36
C VAL A 80 -7.64 -5.33 9.91
N GLY A 81 -7.39 -6.19 8.90
CA GLY A 81 -8.39 -7.09 8.33
C GLY A 81 -9.47 -6.32 7.58
N GLU A 82 -10.70 -6.87 7.56
CA GLU A 82 -11.89 -6.27 6.93
C GLU A 82 -12.41 -5.00 7.64
N THR A 83 -11.74 -4.53 8.70
CA THR A 83 -12.25 -3.42 9.53
C THR A 83 -11.83 -2.07 8.98
N ASP A 84 -12.70 -1.38 8.25
CA ASP A 84 -12.40 -0.03 7.77
C ASP A 84 -12.49 1.05 8.86
N ILE A 85 -13.55 1.00 9.67
CA ILE A 85 -13.86 2.01 10.68
C ILE A 85 -14.07 1.33 12.03
N ARG A 86 -13.34 1.82 13.04
CA ARG A 86 -13.51 1.37 14.42
C ARG A 86 -14.00 2.53 15.29
N LEU A 87 -15.17 2.34 15.88
CA LEU A 87 -15.72 3.23 16.88
C LEU A 87 -15.26 2.75 18.27
N THR A 88 -14.71 3.67 19.06
CA THR A 88 -14.29 3.48 20.46
C THR A 88 -14.58 4.78 21.18
N SER A 89 -14.79 4.75 22.50
CA SER A 89 -15.08 5.96 23.26
C SER A 89 -13.87 6.38 24.10
N PRO A 90 -13.07 7.35 23.63
CA PRO A 90 -11.82 7.74 24.30
C PRO A 90 -12.05 8.40 25.67
N VAL A 91 -13.28 8.88 25.93
CA VAL A 91 -13.67 9.53 27.18
C VAL A 91 -13.97 8.47 28.23
N LEU A 92 -14.79 7.49 27.85
CA LEU A 92 -15.25 6.34 28.63
C LEU A 92 -14.04 5.45 29.03
N ALA A 93 -13.10 5.22 28.10
CA ALA A 93 -11.83 4.54 28.36
C ALA A 93 -10.98 5.17 29.50
N ARG A 94 -11.11 6.48 29.78
CA ARG A 94 -10.39 7.13 30.89
C ARG A 94 -10.98 6.83 32.26
N PHE A 95 -12.24 6.41 32.31
CA PHE A 95 -12.97 6.12 33.53
C PHE A 95 -13.18 4.62 33.77
N GLY A 96 -12.56 3.77 32.93
CA GLY A 96 -12.56 2.31 33.07
C GLY A 96 -13.75 1.60 32.45
N ASP A 97 -14.61 2.33 31.75
CA ASP A 97 -15.76 1.80 31.03
C ASP A 97 -15.59 2.19 29.57
N ASP A 98 -14.97 1.37 28.73
CA ASP A 98 -14.79 1.66 27.28
C ASP A 98 -15.92 1.03 26.44
N TYR A 99 -17.04 0.68 27.07
CA TYR A 99 -18.16 0.08 26.37
C TYR A 99 -19.04 1.14 25.70
N LEU A 100 -19.66 0.73 24.59
CA LEU A 100 -20.70 1.51 23.92
C LEU A 100 -22.04 0.88 24.25
N ASP A 101 -23.03 1.72 24.57
CA ASP A 101 -24.40 1.25 24.78
C ASP A 101 -24.97 0.64 23.49
N GLU A 102 -25.79 -0.40 23.63
CA GLU A 102 -26.46 -1.07 22.52
C GLU A 102 -27.27 -0.09 21.65
N GLU A 103 -27.85 0.94 22.26
CA GLU A 103 -28.57 2.01 21.54
C GLU A 103 -27.68 2.72 20.51
N THR A 104 -26.40 2.92 20.82
CA THR A 104 -25.44 3.53 19.90
C THR A 104 -25.15 2.61 18.72
N VAL A 105 -25.04 1.30 18.97
CA VAL A 105 -24.82 0.28 17.93
C VAL A 105 -26.01 0.26 16.97
N GLU A 106 -27.24 0.26 17.50
CA GLU A 106 -28.45 0.26 16.68
C GLU A 106 -28.63 1.57 15.90
N LEU A 107 -28.25 2.71 16.47
CA LEU A 107 -28.23 3.99 15.74
C LEU A 107 -27.27 3.94 14.54
N VAL A 108 -26.05 3.43 14.74
CA VAL A 108 -25.07 3.28 13.65
C VAL A 108 -25.60 2.31 12.60
N ARG A 109 -26.15 1.16 13.02
CA ARG A 109 -26.73 0.16 12.11
C ARG A 109 -27.88 0.73 11.28
N ALA A 110 -28.72 1.57 11.87
CA ALA A 110 -29.82 2.22 11.18
C ALA A 110 -29.34 3.23 10.14
N GLU A 111 -28.31 4.03 10.45
CA GLU A 111 -27.79 5.07 9.56
C GLU A 111 -27.04 4.51 8.35
N VAL A 112 -26.27 3.43 8.53
CA VAL A 112 -25.54 2.79 7.42
C VAL A 112 -26.42 1.85 6.59
N ARG A 113 -27.66 1.61 7.00
CA ARG A 113 -28.56 0.65 6.35
C ARG A 113 -28.87 1.10 4.93
N GLY A 114 -28.40 0.32 3.96
CA GLY A 114 -28.62 0.58 2.52
C GLY A 114 -27.50 1.38 1.84
N ASP A 115 -26.44 1.74 2.56
CA ASP A 115 -25.19 2.20 1.92
C ASP A 115 -24.46 0.98 1.35
N SER A 116 -24.24 0.96 0.03
CA SER A 116 -23.55 -0.15 -0.65
C SER A 116 -22.05 -0.22 -0.37
N ARG A 117 -21.51 0.68 0.44
CA ARG A 117 -20.09 0.72 0.84
C ARG A 117 -19.84 0.09 2.21
N VAL A 118 -20.89 -0.27 2.95
CA VAL A 118 -20.78 -0.86 4.29
C VAL A 118 -21.35 -2.27 4.23
N ASP A 119 -20.48 -3.26 4.37
CA ASP A 119 -20.88 -4.66 4.33
C ASP A 119 -21.59 -5.09 5.62
N GLY A 120 -21.15 -4.57 6.78
CA GLY A 120 -21.78 -4.86 8.05
C GLY A 120 -21.30 -3.98 9.21
N VAL A 121 -21.99 -4.11 10.34
CA VAL A 121 -21.62 -3.48 11.62
C VAL A 121 -21.51 -4.58 12.66
N LEU A 122 -20.30 -4.78 13.18
CA LEU A 122 -19.98 -5.80 14.16
C LEU A 122 -19.61 -5.15 15.51
N PRO A 123 -20.53 -5.10 16.49
CA PRO A 123 -20.16 -4.78 17.85
C PRO A 123 -19.33 -5.94 18.43
N LEU A 124 -18.28 -5.62 19.17
CA LEU A 124 -17.48 -6.62 19.87
C LEU A 124 -17.00 -6.07 21.20
N ILE A 125 -16.87 -6.97 22.17
CA ILE A 125 -16.23 -6.70 23.46
C ILE A 125 -14.92 -7.47 23.51
N ARG A 126 -13.83 -6.82 23.90
CA ARG A 126 -12.52 -7.45 24.02
C ARG A 126 -11.92 -7.17 25.37
N GLU A 127 -11.73 -8.22 26.16
CA GLU A 127 -11.12 -8.15 27.48
C GLU A 127 -9.88 -9.03 27.58
N ASN A 128 -8.92 -8.63 28.41
CA ASN A 128 -7.77 -9.48 28.73
C ASN A 128 -7.94 -10.05 30.14
N LEU A 129 -8.26 -11.34 30.21
CA LEU A 129 -8.61 -12.01 31.46
C LEU A 129 -7.74 -13.27 31.66
N PRO A 130 -7.48 -13.69 32.91
CA PRO A 130 -6.87 -14.97 33.18
C PRO A 130 -7.85 -16.11 32.86
N VAL A 131 -7.39 -17.10 32.10
CA VAL A 131 -8.19 -18.28 31.75
C VAL A 131 -7.60 -19.52 32.40
N PHE A 132 -8.46 -20.27 33.09
CA PHE A 132 -8.12 -21.55 33.72
C PHE A 132 -8.66 -22.72 32.87
N ASN A 133 -7.79 -23.67 32.55
CA ASN A 133 -8.17 -24.88 31.83
C ASN A 133 -8.34 -26.05 32.80
N ALA A 134 -9.60 -26.41 33.08
CA ALA A 134 -9.95 -27.47 34.02
C ALA A 134 -9.50 -28.88 33.60
N ALA A 135 -9.24 -29.13 32.31
CA ALA A 135 -8.80 -30.45 31.83
C ALA A 135 -7.29 -30.68 32.02
N THR A 136 -6.50 -29.61 32.09
CA THR A 136 -5.02 -29.68 32.19
C THR A 136 -4.46 -29.08 33.47
N ASP A 137 -5.32 -28.49 34.32
CA ASP A 137 -4.97 -27.81 35.57
C ASP A 137 -3.96 -26.68 35.38
N LYS A 138 -4.07 -25.95 34.27
CA LYS A 138 -3.17 -24.85 33.89
C LYS A 138 -3.91 -23.53 33.77
N THR A 139 -3.26 -22.46 34.22
CA THR A 139 -3.74 -21.07 34.10
C THR A 139 -2.87 -20.28 33.14
N VAL A 140 -3.51 -19.50 32.27
CA VAL A 140 -2.85 -18.48 31.44
C VAL A 140 -3.33 -17.11 31.91
N ALA A 141 -2.41 -16.26 32.36
CA ALA A 141 -2.76 -15.02 33.06
C ALA A 141 -3.26 -13.88 32.14
N GLY A 142 -2.99 -13.95 30.84
CA GLY A 142 -3.31 -12.88 29.89
C GLY A 142 -3.84 -13.43 28.58
N THR A 143 -5.10 -13.86 28.59
CA THR A 143 -5.79 -14.34 27.40
C THR A 143 -6.78 -13.27 26.94
N SER A 144 -6.74 -12.93 25.64
CA SER A 144 -7.74 -12.05 25.03
C SER A 144 -9.02 -12.84 24.80
N VAL A 145 -10.08 -12.43 25.49
CA VAL A 145 -11.44 -12.97 25.36
C VAL A 145 -12.24 -11.97 24.54
N ILE A 146 -12.84 -12.44 23.45
CA ILE A 146 -13.63 -11.62 22.54
C ILE A 146 -15.06 -12.12 22.59
N GLY A 147 -15.98 -11.24 22.98
CA GLY A 147 -17.43 -11.46 22.88
C GLY A 147 -17.95 -10.86 21.58
N VAL A 148 -18.61 -11.69 20.77
CA VAL A 148 -19.22 -11.29 19.49
C VAL A 148 -20.67 -11.78 19.46
N PRO A 149 -21.65 -10.92 19.17
CA PRO A 149 -23.03 -11.33 18.97
C PRO A 149 -23.18 -12.01 17.60
N LEU A 150 -23.67 -13.25 17.61
CA LEU A 150 -23.72 -14.13 16.43
C LEU A 150 -24.70 -13.65 15.35
N ASP A 151 -25.71 -12.88 15.75
CA ASP A 151 -26.71 -12.23 14.89
C ASP A 151 -26.16 -11.00 14.16
N SER A 152 -24.98 -10.50 14.54
CA SER A 152 -24.31 -9.38 13.88
C SER A 152 -23.27 -9.80 12.83
N LEU A 153 -23.17 -11.10 12.52
CA LEU A 153 -22.22 -11.61 11.53
C LEU A 153 -22.71 -11.50 10.08
N ASP A 154 -23.98 -11.15 9.87
CA ASP A 154 -24.54 -10.93 8.54
C ASP A 154 -23.76 -9.81 7.81
N GLY A 155 -23.17 -10.16 6.66
CA GLY A 155 -22.36 -9.25 5.84
C GLY A 155 -20.84 -9.46 5.96
N PHE A 156 -20.38 -10.31 6.88
CA PHE A 156 -18.97 -10.70 7.04
C PHE A 156 -18.81 -12.19 6.68
N ASP A 157 -18.65 -12.49 5.38
CA ASP A 157 -18.41 -13.85 4.82
C ASP A 157 -16.92 -14.15 4.60
#